data_AF-A0A6N7YJ41-F1
#
_entry.id   AF-A0A6N7YJ41-F1
#
_cell.length_a   1.000
_cell.length_b   1.000
_cell.length_c   1.000
_cell.angle_alpha   90.00
_cell.angle_beta   90.00
_cell.angle_gamma   90.00
#
_symmetry.space_group_name_H-M   'P 1'
#
loop_
_entity.id
_entity.type
_entity.pdbx_description
1 polymer ?
#
loop_
_entity_poly.entity_id
_entity_poly.type
_entity_poly.pdbx_seq_one_letter_code
_entity_poly.pdbx_strand_id
1 'polypeptide(L)'
;MPSDEPDGEELEEPTLVHDTADPETVADAPVALKKVSAAEHDPAPTTVSTSPPTEAPAERSAGRRRVALVGGLAALLVGALGVTAFALIDRGPSDERLAHRQLQLDAALLDRHVERVAAAANVAQLREAGTGAATARTVMLGRQRELADLEDPTVRQDALEAHRQITVVLDGLGTLATLSEKDLLPFTERAGAILEATNVLRDGLAERVSALSREEDGLTPIRVDHAAARAATLQAARYLKRSHERLEDWRQARVRYRKQRSSATRKAESYRGQIRGLLASYNETRDDLQEYVDDVKIFNESTGEFEDALNTARGKRERIRGQLVALNPTAPSRVRDEHQALVSLLDQAITATDSGVALARAAQDLRDLGDYETSGFELPEYDRFRELSDTITRQRDSAVAAWERQMAAYLRKLGGNPPKRPTV
;
A
#
# COMPACT_ATOMS: atom_id res chain seq x y z
N MET A 1 19.97 31.24 -29.64
CA MET A 1 21.17 31.86 -29.04
C MET A 1 20.67 32.98 -28.12
N PRO A 2 20.11 32.62 -26.96
CA PRO A 2 20.81 31.88 -25.91
C PRO A 2 20.47 30.38 -25.88
N SER A 3 21.10 29.69 -24.93
CA SER A 3 20.95 28.26 -24.62
C SER A 3 20.28 28.13 -23.26
N ASP A 4 19.28 27.24 -23.14
CA ASP A 4 18.76 26.79 -21.85
C ASP A 4 19.26 25.35 -21.62
N GLU A 5 20.13 25.16 -20.62
CA GLU A 5 20.44 23.85 -20.05
C GLU A 5 19.52 23.62 -18.84
N PRO A 6 18.87 22.45 -18.71
CA PRO A 6 18.20 22.07 -17.47
C PRO A 6 19.15 21.32 -16.53
N ASP A 7 19.27 21.81 -15.30
CA ASP A 7 20.02 21.15 -14.21
C ASP A 7 19.54 19.70 -13.99
N GLY A 8 20.49 18.77 -13.87
CA GLY A 8 20.22 17.39 -13.49
C GLY A 8 20.17 17.22 -11.97
N GLU A 9 19.06 16.71 -11.44
CA GLU A 9 19.01 16.24 -10.05
C GLU A 9 19.80 14.92 -9.93
N GLU A 10 21.02 14.99 -9.37
CA GLU A 10 21.75 13.78 -8.94
C GLU A 10 21.02 13.08 -7.79
N LEU A 11 20.70 11.80 -7.99
CA LEU A 11 20.22 10.91 -6.95
C LEU A 11 21.42 10.18 -6.34
N GLU A 12 21.86 10.60 -5.15
CA GLU A 12 22.92 9.91 -4.40
C GLU A 12 22.52 8.46 -4.07
N GLU A 13 23.28 7.49 -4.58
CA GLU A 13 23.17 6.08 -4.18
C GLU A 13 23.85 5.84 -2.81
N PRO A 14 23.29 4.99 -1.93
CA PRO A 14 23.92 4.67 -0.65
C PRO A 14 25.01 3.60 -0.81
N THR A 15 26.27 4.00 -0.60
CA THR A 15 27.43 3.10 -0.57
C THR A 15 27.28 1.99 0.48
N LEU A 16 27.32 0.74 0.02
CA LEU A 16 27.34 -0.45 0.88
C LEU A 16 28.79 -0.75 1.30
N VAL A 17 29.14 -0.42 2.54
CA VAL A 17 30.43 -0.81 3.13
C VAL A 17 30.29 -2.23 3.69
N HIS A 18 31.02 -3.17 3.09
CA HIS A 18 31.34 -4.44 3.72
C HIS A 18 32.37 -4.19 4.83
N ASP A 19 32.13 -4.75 6.01
CA ASP A 19 33.16 -4.90 7.03
C ASP A 19 33.25 -6.38 7.45
N THR A 20 34.46 -6.85 7.66
CA THR A 20 34.84 -8.25 7.89
C THR A 20 36.03 -8.30 8.83
N ALA A 21 35.81 -8.69 10.09
CA ALA A 21 36.87 -9.10 11.01
C ALA A 21 36.34 -10.09 12.07
N ASP A 22 37.21 -11.03 12.41
CA ASP A 22 37.00 -12.33 13.07
C ASP A 22 36.47 -12.39 14.53
N PRO A 23 36.12 -13.60 15.03
CA PRO A 23 35.66 -13.85 16.40
C PRO A 23 36.70 -14.57 17.29
N GLU A 24 36.92 -14.09 18.52
CA GLU A 24 37.56 -14.78 19.67
C GLU A 24 37.38 -13.88 20.93
N THR A 25 37.17 -14.30 22.19
CA THR A 25 36.80 -15.60 22.81
C THR A 25 36.32 -15.36 24.27
N VAL A 26 35.67 -16.38 24.88
CA VAL A 26 35.62 -16.69 26.35
C VAL A 26 34.73 -15.89 27.33
N ALA A 27 33.78 -16.65 27.94
CA ALA A 27 33.18 -16.57 29.30
C ALA A 27 32.44 -15.29 29.77
N ASP A 28 31.49 -15.32 30.72
CA ASP A 28 30.98 -16.42 31.57
C ASP A 28 29.46 -16.29 31.81
N ALA A 29 28.83 -17.27 32.47
CA ALA A 29 27.37 -17.39 32.61
C ALA A 29 26.79 -16.80 33.95
N PRO A 30 25.65 -17.25 34.50
CA PRO A 30 24.37 -16.55 34.32
C PRO A 30 23.67 -16.14 35.64
N VAL A 31 22.71 -15.18 35.60
CA VAL A 31 21.78 -14.95 36.74
C VAL A 31 20.30 -14.89 36.33
N ALA A 32 19.61 -15.90 36.83
CA ALA A 32 18.17 -16.10 37.07
C ALA A 32 17.15 -14.97 36.83
N LEU A 33 16.13 -15.36 36.05
CA LEU A 33 14.69 -15.19 36.33
C LEU A 33 14.31 -14.75 37.76
N LYS A 34 13.45 -13.72 37.84
CA LYS A 34 12.43 -13.66 38.90
C LYS A 34 11.09 -13.20 38.36
N LYS A 35 10.20 -14.17 38.11
CA LYS A 35 8.75 -13.91 38.01
C LYS A 35 8.23 -13.60 39.41
N VAL A 36 7.39 -12.59 39.54
CA VAL A 36 6.38 -12.52 40.60
C VAL A 36 5.04 -12.29 39.91
N SER A 37 4.04 -13.08 40.30
CA SER A 37 2.72 -13.11 39.69
C SER A 37 1.67 -12.68 40.71
N ALA A 38 0.72 -11.88 40.24
CA ALA A 38 -0.69 -11.76 40.66
C ALA A 38 -1.09 -11.98 42.14
N ALA A 39 -1.61 -10.90 42.72
CA ALA A 39 -2.83 -10.83 43.54
C ALA A 39 -3.08 -9.34 43.85
N GLU A 40 -4.27 -8.78 44.05
CA GLU A 40 -5.67 -9.23 43.88
C GLU A 40 -6.50 -8.03 44.37
N HIS A 41 -7.41 -7.45 43.57
CA HIS A 41 -8.59 -6.71 44.08
C HIS A 41 -9.50 -6.30 42.91
N ASP A 42 -10.67 -6.92 42.87
CA ASP A 42 -11.87 -6.47 42.17
C ASP A 42 -12.91 -6.27 43.28
N PRO A 43 -13.67 -5.16 43.28
CA PRO A 43 -15.10 -5.40 43.42
C PRO A 43 -15.98 -4.52 42.50
N ALA A 44 -16.49 -5.18 41.47
CA ALA A 44 -17.92 -5.40 41.23
C ALA A 44 -18.77 -4.24 40.62
N PRO A 45 -19.90 -4.57 39.94
CA PRO A 45 -20.47 -3.71 38.91
C PRO A 45 -21.82 -3.06 39.28
N THR A 46 -22.25 -2.09 38.47
CA THR A 46 -23.63 -1.55 38.48
C THR A 46 -24.25 -1.50 37.08
N THR A 47 -25.52 -1.90 36.98
CA THR A 47 -26.40 -1.87 35.79
C THR A 47 -27.65 -0.99 36.09
N VAL A 48 -28.62 -0.69 35.21
CA VAL A 48 -29.10 -1.20 33.90
C VAL A 48 -29.63 0.00 33.09
N SER A 49 -29.53 0.01 31.74
CA SER A 49 -30.57 0.53 30.78
C SER A 49 -30.05 0.61 29.33
N THR A 50 -30.40 -0.29 28.40
CA THR A 50 -31.62 -0.32 27.54
C THR A 50 -31.81 0.85 26.57
N SER A 51 -31.63 0.57 25.28
CA SER A 51 -31.98 1.40 24.12
C SER A 51 -33.49 1.51 23.88
N PRO A 52 -33.93 2.40 22.97
CA PRO A 52 -34.54 1.92 21.72
C PRO A 52 -34.04 2.66 20.44
N PRO A 53 -34.33 2.15 19.23
CA PRO A 53 -33.94 2.78 17.97
C PRO A 53 -34.92 3.90 17.56
N THR A 54 -34.48 4.77 16.65
CA THR A 54 -35.34 5.79 16.00
C THR A 54 -35.26 5.64 14.49
N GLU A 55 -36.41 5.37 13.87
CA GLU A 55 -36.59 5.36 12.42
C GLU A 55 -36.58 6.79 11.82
N ALA A 56 -36.35 6.89 10.51
CA ALA A 56 -36.45 8.14 9.77
C ALA A 56 -37.92 8.62 9.64
N PRO A 57 -38.12 9.87 9.15
CA PRO A 57 -38.70 9.92 7.81
C PRO A 57 -38.10 10.97 6.84
N ALA A 58 -38.44 10.72 5.57
CA ALA A 58 -38.28 11.51 4.35
C ALA A 58 -38.63 13.03 4.47
N GLU A 59 -38.26 13.95 3.57
CA GLU A 59 -38.59 13.96 2.12
C GLU A 59 -37.82 14.99 1.23
N ARG A 60 -37.71 14.65 -0.06
CA ARG A 60 -37.84 15.51 -1.29
C ARG A 60 -37.05 16.83 -1.48
N SER A 61 -36.10 16.78 -2.43
CA SER A 61 -36.13 17.58 -3.69
C SER A 61 -35.08 17.04 -4.68
N ALA A 62 -35.40 16.40 -5.81
CA ALA A 62 -35.98 16.94 -7.05
C ALA A 62 -34.98 17.74 -7.94
N GLY A 63 -34.30 17.03 -8.87
CA GLY A 63 -33.37 17.64 -9.86
C GLY A 63 -32.99 16.68 -11.00
N ARG A 64 -33.83 16.60 -12.05
CA ARG A 64 -33.65 15.69 -13.20
C ARG A 64 -32.61 16.17 -14.23
N ARG A 65 -31.80 15.24 -14.76
CA ARG A 65 -31.60 14.86 -16.19
C ARG A 65 -30.50 13.77 -16.24
N ARG A 66 -30.74 12.55 -16.75
CA ARG A 66 -30.76 12.14 -18.20
C ARG A 66 -29.47 12.59 -18.91
N VAL A 67 -28.68 11.81 -19.65
CA VAL A 67 -28.81 10.49 -20.33
C VAL A 67 -27.46 9.75 -20.05
N ALA A 68 -27.29 8.42 -20.01
CA ALA A 68 -27.96 7.31 -20.71
C ALA A 68 -28.12 6.04 -19.85
N LEU A 69 -28.80 5.03 -20.42
CA LEU A 69 -28.68 3.62 -20.07
C LEU A 69 -28.94 2.82 -21.36
N VAL A 70 -27.89 2.26 -21.94
CA VAL A 70 -27.93 1.30 -23.07
C VAL A 70 -27.40 0.00 -22.48
N GLY A 71 -28.11 -1.12 -22.48
CA GLY A 71 -29.18 -1.54 -23.39
C GLY A 71 -28.63 -2.71 -24.21
N GLY A 72 -28.67 -3.92 -23.63
CA GLY A 72 -27.93 -5.07 -24.17
C GLY A 72 -28.27 -6.41 -23.52
N LEU A 73 -29.51 -6.58 -23.04
CA LEU A 73 -29.98 -7.85 -22.49
C LEU A 73 -30.36 -8.78 -23.64
N ALA A 74 -29.37 -9.43 -24.27
CA ALA A 74 -29.55 -10.20 -25.50
C ALA A 74 -28.54 -11.35 -25.66
N ALA A 75 -28.77 -12.49 -25.00
CA ALA A 75 -28.27 -13.82 -25.41
C ALA A 75 -28.89 -14.98 -24.58
N LEU A 76 -30.22 -15.01 -24.42
CA LEU A 76 -30.91 -16.12 -23.74
C LEU A 76 -32.19 -16.51 -24.49
N LEU A 77 -32.03 -16.89 -25.76
CA LEU A 77 -33.08 -17.45 -26.62
C LEU A 77 -32.44 -18.12 -27.86
N VAL A 78 -32.02 -19.38 -27.72
CA VAL A 78 -31.91 -20.34 -28.84
C VAL A 78 -32.47 -21.67 -28.32
N GLY A 79 -33.78 -21.72 -28.20
CA GLY A 79 -34.55 -22.93 -27.93
C GLY A 79 -35.71 -23.02 -28.91
N ALA A 80 -36.01 -24.24 -29.36
CA ALA A 80 -37.17 -24.58 -30.19
C ALA A 80 -37.31 -23.91 -31.58
N LEU A 81 -36.54 -24.42 -32.54
CA LEU A 81 -36.98 -24.61 -33.93
C LEU A 81 -36.67 -26.07 -34.27
N GLY A 82 -37.57 -26.92 -34.75
CA GLY A 82 -39.01 -26.79 -34.96
C GLY A 82 -39.49 -28.07 -35.64
N VAL A 83 -40.16 -28.96 -34.90
CA VAL A 83 -40.52 -30.30 -35.42
C VAL A 83 -41.81 -30.20 -36.22
N THR A 84 -41.68 -30.02 -37.54
CA THR A 84 -42.77 -30.25 -38.50
C THR A 84 -42.62 -31.63 -39.12
N ALA A 85 -43.41 -32.59 -38.64
CA ALA A 85 -43.50 -33.91 -39.25
C ALA A 85 -44.22 -33.80 -40.61
N PHE A 86 -43.49 -34.07 -41.69
CA PHE A 86 -44.08 -34.33 -43.00
C PHE A 86 -43.67 -35.73 -43.43
N ALA A 87 -44.65 -36.63 -43.60
CA ALA A 87 -44.41 -38.02 -43.93
C ALA A 87 -44.10 -38.18 -45.42
N LEU A 88 -42.83 -38.01 -45.77
CA LEU A 88 -42.22 -38.62 -46.95
C LEU A 88 -41.27 -39.72 -46.47
N ILE A 89 -41.11 -40.78 -47.27
CA ILE A 89 -40.06 -41.79 -47.05
C ILE A 89 -38.75 -41.18 -47.57
N ASP A 90 -38.28 -40.17 -46.85
CA ASP A 90 -36.94 -39.63 -46.99
C ASP A 90 -36.02 -40.59 -46.24
N ARG A 91 -34.96 -41.06 -46.90
CA ARG A 91 -33.86 -41.68 -46.15
C ARG A 91 -33.33 -40.57 -45.25
N GLY A 92 -33.18 -40.85 -43.96
CA GLY A 92 -32.67 -39.86 -43.01
C GLY A 92 -31.34 -39.26 -43.50
N PRO A 93 -30.98 -38.04 -43.07
CA PRO A 93 -29.69 -37.47 -43.41
C PRO A 93 -28.59 -38.49 -43.10
N SER A 94 -27.71 -38.72 -44.06
CA SER A 94 -26.55 -39.59 -43.93
C SER A 94 -25.74 -39.27 -42.67
N ASP A 95 -25.08 -40.28 -42.10
CA ASP A 95 -24.23 -40.10 -40.92
C ASP A 95 -23.18 -39.01 -41.16
N GLU A 96 -22.64 -38.96 -42.38
CA GLU A 96 -21.72 -37.93 -42.85
C GLU A 96 -22.35 -36.53 -42.77
N ARG A 97 -23.58 -36.33 -43.25
CA ARG A 97 -24.28 -35.03 -43.15
C ARG A 97 -24.59 -34.66 -41.71
N LEU A 98 -24.97 -35.61 -40.87
CA LEU A 98 -25.27 -35.36 -39.46
C LEU A 98 -23.99 -34.96 -38.72
N ALA A 99 -22.92 -35.76 -38.83
CA ALA A 99 -21.61 -35.45 -38.29
C ALA A 99 -21.08 -34.09 -38.79
N HIS A 100 -21.16 -33.85 -40.10
CA HIS A 100 -20.71 -32.61 -40.71
C HIS A 100 -21.44 -31.39 -40.14
N ARG A 101 -22.77 -31.44 -40.05
CA ARG A 101 -23.60 -30.36 -39.52
C ARG A 101 -23.27 -30.05 -38.06
N GLN A 102 -23.09 -31.08 -37.22
CA GLN A 102 -22.76 -30.86 -35.81
C GLN A 102 -21.36 -30.26 -35.64
N LEU A 103 -20.36 -30.79 -36.32
CA LEU A 103 -19.00 -30.26 -36.26
C LEU A 103 -18.88 -28.85 -36.84
N GLN A 104 -19.67 -28.49 -37.85
CA GLN A 104 -19.75 -27.12 -38.36
C GLN A 104 -20.35 -26.17 -37.30
N LEU A 105 -21.37 -26.60 -36.55
CA LEU A 105 -21.94 -25.84 -35.43
C LEU A 105 -20.99 -25.75 -34.23
N ASP A 106 -20.16 -26.77 -33.99
CA ASP A 106 -19.16 -26.79 -32.92
C ASP A 106 -17.97 -25.89 -33.26
N ALA A 107 -17.49 -25.93 -34.51
CA ALA A 107 -16.46 -25.03 -35.04
C ALA A 107 -16.89 -23.55 -34.94
N ALA A 108 -18.10 -23.22 -35.40
CA ALA A 108 -18.63 -21.86 -35.33
C ALA A 108 -18.83 -21.36 -33.88
N LEU A 109 -19.12 -22.25 -32.92
CA LEU A 109 -19.12 -21.89 -31.50
C LEU A 109 -17.70 -21.62 -31.01
N LEU A 110 -16.74 -22.48 -31.33
CA LEU A 110 -15.34 -22.32 -30.94
C LEU A 110 -14.75 -21.00 -31.45
N ASP A 111 -14.85 -20.72 -32.75
CA ASP A 111 -14.28 -19.52 -33.38
C ASP A 111 -14.85 -18.25 -32.72
N ARG A 112 -16.17 -18.19 -32.49
CA ARG A 112 -16.83 -17.08 -31.79
C ARG A 112 -16.31 -16.86 -30.36
N HIS A 113 -15.95 -17.91 -29.64
CA HIS A 113 -15.40 -17.80 -28.29
C HIS A 113 -13.91 -17.47 -28.29
N VAL A 114 -13.16 -17.94 -29.28
CA VAL A 114 -11.78 -17.54 -29.56
C VAL A 114 -11.68 -16.04 -29.86
N GLU A 115 -12.54 -15.50 -30.74
CA GLU A 115 -12.63 -14.07 -31.04
C GLU A 115 -12.85 -13.22 -29.78
N ARG A 116 -13.76 -13.65 -28.90
CA ARG A 116 -14.04 -12.94 -27.63
C ARG A 116 -12.83 -12.92 -26.70
N VAL A 117 -12.04 -13.99 -26.65
CA VAL A 117 -10.81 -14.05 -25.84
C VAL A 117 -9.71 -13.19 -26.48
N ALA A 118 -9.59 -13.18 -27.81
CA ALA A 118 -8.65 -12.32 -28.54
C ALA A 118 -8.97 -10.83 -28.40
N ALA A 119 -10.26 -10.46 -28.35
CA ALA A 119 -10.73 -9.09 -28.19
C ALA A 119 -10.69 -8.56 -26.74
N ALA A 120 -10.43 -9.42 -25.74
CA ALA A 120 -10.42 -9.02 -24.34
C ALA A 120 -9.18 -8.19 -23.98
N ALA A 121 -9.41 -6.99 -23.42
CA ALA A 121 -8.37 -6.03 -23.05
C ALA A 121 -8.05 -6.01 -21.53
N ASN A 122 -8.85 -6.70 -20.70
CA ASN A 122 -8.69 -6.78 -19.24
C ASN A 122 -9.23 -8.09 -18.65
N VAL A 123 -8.91 -8.36 -17.37
CA VAL A 123 -9.37 -9.58 -16.66
C VAL A 123 -10.89 -9.72 -16.62
N ALA A 124 -11.65 -8.63 -16.54
CA ALA A 124 -13.12 -8.70 -16.51
C ALA A 124 -13.70 -9.20 -17.84
N GLN A 125 -13.18 -8.72 -18.97
CA GLN A 125 -13.55 -9.19 -20.31
C GLN A 125 -13.10 -10.63 -20.57
N LEU A 126 -11.91 -11.02 -20.08
CA LEU A 126 -11.47 -12.42 -20.12
C LEU A 126 -12.43 -13.35 -19.35
N ARG A 127 -12.89 -12.94 -18.15
CA ARG A 127 -13.91 -13.67 -17.39
C ARG A 127 -15.24 -13.80 -18.13
N GLU A 128 -15.69 -12.74 -18.80
CA GLU A 128 -16.92 -12.76 -19.59
C GLU A 128 -16.80 -13.72 -20.78
N ALA A 129 -15.69 -13.66 -21.52
CA ALA A 129 -15.38 -14.57 -22.62
C ALA A 129 -15.36 -16.04 -22.17
N GLY A 130 -14.70 -16.33 -21.03
CA GLY A 130 -14.68 -17.66 -20.41
C GLY A 130 -16.04 -18.15 -19.94
N THR A 131 -16.87 -17.26 -19.38
CA THR A 131 -18.23 -17.60 -18.96
C THR A 131 -19.07 -18.03 -20.18
N GLY A 132 -18.87 -17.35 -21.31
CA GLY A 132 -19.42 -17.76 -22.60
C GLY A 132 -18.93 -19.13 -23.04
N ALA A 133 -17.61 -19.39 -23.02
CA ALA A 133 -17.03 -20.65 -23.45
C ALA A 133 -17.50 -21.85 -22.58
N ALA A 134 -17.57 -21.67 -21.26
CA ALA A 134 -18.12 -22.65 -20.33
C ALA A 134 -19.61 -22.94 -20.62
N THR A 135 -20.39 -21.92 -21.01
CA THR A 135 -21.80 -22.09 -21.41
C THR A 135 -21.91 -22.87 -22.73
N ALA A 136 -21.09 -22.55 -23.72
CA ALA A 136 -21.05 -23.25 -25.01
C ALA A 136 -20.67 -24.73 -24.84
N ARG A 137 -19.72 -25.05 -23.95
CA ARG A 137 -19.39 -26.43 -23.58
C ARG A 137 -20.62 -27.21 -23.08
N THR A 138 -21.46 -26.60 -22.23
CA THR A 138 -22.69 -27.26 -21.74
C THR A 138 -23.68 -27.56 -22.88
N VAL A 139 -23.76 -26.71 -23.90
CA VAL A 139 -24.56 -26.97 -25.11
C VAL A 139 -23.98 -28.13 -25.92
N MET A 140 -22.64 -28.19 -26.08
CA MET A 140 -21.97 -29.25 -26.84
C MET A 140 -22.13 -30.64 -26.21
N LEU A 141 -22.19 -30.76 -24.89
CA LEU A 141 -22.43 -32.04 -24.21
C LEU A 141 -23.75 -32.73 -24.62
N GLY A 142 -24.73 -31.98 -25.14
CA GLY A 142 -25.94 -32.56 -25.74
C GLY A 142 -25.66 -33.26 -27.07
N ARG A 143 -24.83 -32.65 -27.92
CA ARG A 143 -24.48 -33.12 -29.28
C ARG A 143 -23.61 -34.36 -29.29
N GLN A 144 -22.83 -34.59 -28.22
CA GLN A 144 -22.00 -35.80 -28.09
C GLN A 144 -22.83 -37.10 -28.22
N ARG A 145 -24.10 -37.10 -27.78
CA ARG A 145 -24.99 -38.27 -27.93
C ARG A 145 -25.40 -38.47 -29.39
N GLU A 146 -25.80 -37.39 -30.06
CA GLU A 146 -26.19 -37.39 -31.47
C GLU A 146 -25.05 -37.88 -32.38
N LEU A 147 -23.78 -37.60 -32.01
CA LEU A 147 -22.59 -38.16 -32.68
C LEU A 147 -22.26 -39.60 -32.28
N ALA A 148 -22.68 -40.07 -31.11
CA ALA A 148 -22.45 -41.45 -30.67
C ALA A 148 -23.45 -42.43 -31.29
N ASP A 149 -24.64 -41.95 -31.67
CA ASP A 149 -25.72 -42.73 -32.26
C ASP A 149 -25.56 -42.97 -33.79
N LEU A 150 -24.54 -42.38 -34.43
CA LEU A 150 -24.16 -42.60 -35.83
C LEU A 150 -23.89 -44.10 -36.08
N GLU A 151 -24.32 -44.66 -37.20
CA GLU A 151 -24.17 -46.09 -37.53
C GLU A 151 -22.75 -46.41 -38.03
N ASP A 152 -22.21 -45.62 -38.98
CA ASP A 152 -20.87 -45.81 -39.54
C ASP A 152 -19.77 -45.64 -38.46
N PRO A 153 -18.92 -46.66 -38.24
CA PRO A 153 -17.93 -46.63 -37.16
C PRO A 153 -16.78 -45.66 -37.42
N THR A 154 -16.44 -45.37 -38.67
CA THR A 154 -15.34 -44.47 -39.06
C THR A 154 -15.79 -43.01 -38.93
N VAL A 155 -16.96 -42.68 -39.49
CA VAL A 155 -17.57 -41.34 -39.35
C VAL A 155 -17.79 -41.03 -37.87
N ARG A 156 -18.35 -41.98 -37.10
CA ARG A 156 -18.54 -41.85 -35.65
C ARG A 156 -17.22 -41.60 -34.90
N GLN A 157 -16.16 -42.35 -35.21
CA GLN A 157 -14.88 -42.21 -34.52
C GLN A 157 -14.24 -40.84 -34.78
N ASP A 158 -14.12 -40.43 -36.05
CA ASP A 158 -13.50 -39.16 -36.41
C ASP A 158 -14.33 -37.96 -35.92
N ALA A 159 -15.67 -38.06 -35.97
CA ALA A 159 -16.54 -37.00 -35.48
C ALA A 159 -16.52 -36.85 -33.95
N LEU A 160 -16.52 -37.96 -33.20
CA LEU A 160 -16.40 -37.90 -31.74
C LEU A 160 -15.04 -37.34 -31.29
N GLU A 161 -13.94 -37.69 -31.96
CA GLU A 161 -12.62 -37.15 -31.63
C GLU A 161 -12.51 -35.66 -32.02
N ALA A 162 -13.04 -35.23 -33.17
CA ALA A 162 -13.12 -33.81 -33.53
C ALA A 162 -13.93 -32.99 -32.51
N HIS A 163 -15.12 -33.47 -32.15
CA HIS A 163 -15.98 -32.87 -31.12
C HIS A 163 -15.29 -32.80 -29.76
N ARG A 164 -14.57 -33.86 -29.36
CA ARG A 164 -13.80 -33.90 -28.12
C ARG A 164 -12.71 -32.83 -28.10
N GLN A 165 -11.94 -32.67 -29.17
CA GLN A 165 -10.86 -31.68 -29.21
C GLN A 165 -11.40 -30.24 -29.18
N ILE A 166 -12.51 -29.95 -29.87
CA ILE A 166 -13.22 -28.66 -29.74
C ILE A 166 -13.68 -28.44 -28.28
N THR A 167 -14.24 -29.48 -27.65
CA THR A 167 -14.67 -29.44 -26.24
C THR A 167 -13.52 -29.15 -25.27
N VAL A 168 -12.33 -29.72 -25.50
CA VAL A 168 -11.14 -29.46 -24.67
C VAL A 168 -10.69 -28.00 -24.78
N VAL A 169 -10.68 -27.42 -25.99
CA VAL A 169 -10.35 -26.00 -26.18
C VAL A 169 -11.38 -25.12 -25.45
N LEU A 170 -12.69 -25.37 -25.61
CA LEU A 170 -13.74 -24.61 -24.92
C LEU A 170 -13.73 -24.78 -23.39
N ASP A 171 -13.42 -25.96 -22.84
CA ASP A 171 -13.28 -26.14 -21.38
C ASP A 171 -12.08 -25.34 -20.83
N GLY A 172 -10.96 -25.37 -21.54
CA GLY A 172 -9.78 -24.60 -21.19
C GLY A 172 -10.03 -23.09 -21.22
N LEU A 173 -10.66 -22.57 -22.29
CA LEU A 173 -11.12 -21.18 -22.33
C LEU A 173 -12.16 -20.89 -21.24
N GLY A 174 -12.99 -21.86 -20.88
CA GLY A 174 -13.95 -21.80 -19.78
C GLY A 174 -13.33 -21.45 -18.44
N THR A 175 -12.07 -21.85 -18.18
CA THR A 175 -11.36 -21.48 -16.95
C THR A 175 -11.09 -19.98 -16.79
N LEU A 176 -11.17 -19.19 -17.85
CA LEU A 176 -11.11 -17.73 -17.72
C LEU A 176 -12.25 -17.19 -16.83
N ALA A 177 -13.39 -17.89 -16.75
CA ALA A 177 -14.53 -17.51 -15.90
C ALA A 177 -14.20 -17.50 -14.39
N THR A 178 -13.26 -18.34 -13.96
CA THR A 178 -12.90 -18.51 -12.53
C THR A 178 -11.76 -17.61 -12.07
N LEU A 179 -11.10 -16.87 -12.98
CA LEU A 179 -10.00 -15.95 -12.66
C LEU A 179 -10.40 -14.96 -11.55
N SER A 180 -9.51 -14.70 -10.60
CA SER A 180 -9.74 -13.73 -9.54
C SER A 180 -8.56 -12.78 -9.40
N GLU A 181 -8.77 -11.58 -8.83
CA GLU A 181 -7.64 -10.66 -8.54
C GLU A 181 -6.60 -11.24 -7.57
N LYS A 182 -6.97 -12.30 -6.83
CA LYS A 182 -6.06 -13.04 -5.94
C LYS A 182 -5.25 -14.08 -6.70
N ASP A 183 -5.82 -14.63 -7.76
CA ASP A 183 -5.30 -15.78 -8.49
C ASP A 183 -5.63 -15.69 -10.00
N LEU A 184 -4.61 -15.37 -10.79
CA LEU A 184 -4.68 -15.16 -12.24
C LEU A 184 -3.95 -16.26 -13.04
N LEU A 185 -3.26 -17.18 -12.37
CA LEU A 185 -2.44 -18.22 -13.01
C LEU A 185 -3.18 -19.49 -13.48
N PRO A 186 -4.38 -19.89 -13.00
CA PRO A 186 -5.00 -21.17 -13.38
C PRO A 186 -5.20 -21.38 -14.89
N PHE A 187 -5.45 -20.29 -15.64
CA PHE A 187 -5.51 -20.37 -17.11
C PHE A 187 -4.14 -20.63 -17.73
N THR A 188 -3.07 -20.04 -17.18
CA THR A 188 -1.69 -20.21 -17.67
C THR A 188 -1.23 -21.66 -17.51
N GLU A 189 -1.66 -22.32 -16.43
CA GLU A 189 -1.41 -23.75 -16.18
C GLU A 189 -2.14 -24.64 -17.20
N ARG A 190 -3.40 -24.31 -17.54
CA ARG A 190 -4.19 -25.07 -18.54
C ARG A 190 -3.84 -24.77 -19.98
N ALA A 191 -3.12 -23.68 -20.27
CA ALA A 191 -2.78 -23.26 -21.63
C ALA A 191 -2.05 -24.35 -22.44
N GLY A 192 -1.26 -25.21 -21.79
CA GLY A 192 -0.61 -26.36 -22.43
C GLY A 192 -1.60 -27.31 -23.11
N ALA A 193 -2.62 -27.77 -22.38
CA ALA A 193 -3.64 -28.69 -22.88
C ALA A 193 -4.51 -28.05 -23.99
N ILE A 194 -4.79 -26.74 -23.90
CA ILE A 194 -5.50 -26.00 -24.95
C ILE A 194 -4.68 -25.97 -26.24
N LEU A 195 -3.38 -25.70 -26.14
CA LEU A 195 -2.47 -25.66 -27.28
C LEU A 195 -2.26 -27.04 -27.92
N GLU A 196 -2.27 -28.10 -27.11
CA GLU A 196 -2.25 -29.49 -27.59
C GLU A 196 -3.51 -29.83 -28.40
N ALA A 197 -4.70 -29.62 -27.84
CA ALA A 197 -5.97 -29.84 -28.55
C ALA A 197 -6.09 -29.00 -29.83
N THR A 198 -5.59 -27.76 -29.80
CA THR A 198 -5.53 -26.88 -30.99
C THR A 198 -4.59 -27.43 -32.08
N ASN A 199 -3.49 -28.10 -31.71
CA ASN A 199 -2.63 -28.76 -32.69
C ASN A 199 -3.32 -30.00 -33.30
N VAL A 200 -4.06 -30.79 -32.51
CA VAL A 200 -4.81 -31.94 -33.04
C VAL A 200 -5.88 -31.49 -34.04
N LEU A 201 -6.56 -30.36 -33.79
CA LEU A 201 -7.51 -29.76 -34.72
C LEU A 201 -6.84 -29.23 -36.00
N ARG A 202 -5.65 -28.62 -35.90
CA ARG A 202 -4.84 -28.18 -37.04
C ARG A 202 -4.50 -29.34 -37.98
N ASP A 203 -4.25 -30.53 -37.45
CA ASP A 203 -3.78 -31.70 -38.20
C ASP A 203 -4.93 -32.37 -39.01
N GLY A 204 -5.86 -31.56 -39.54
CA GLY A 204 -6.88 -31.95 -40.51
C GLY A 204 -8.02 -32.82 -39.98
N LEU A 205 -8.27 -32.84 -38.66
CA LEU A 205 -9.25 -33.77 -38.07
C LEU A 205 -10.71 -33.46 -38.51
N ALA A 206 -11.11 -32.18 -38.50
CA ALA A 206 -12.42 -31.76 -39.03
C ALA A 206 -12.50 -31.86 -40.57
N GLU A 207 -11.35 -31.75 -41.25
CA GLU A 207 -11.24 -31.91 -42.70
C GLU A 207 -11.35 -33.39 -43.13
N ARG A 208 -10.95 -34.34 -42.27
CA ARG A 208 -11.16 -35.79 -42.48
C ARG A 208 -12.65 -36.14 -42.52
N VAL A 209 -13.44 -35.69 -41.53
CA VAL A 209 -14.90 -35.85 -41.57
C VAL A 209 -15.49 -35.17 -42.81
N SER A 210 -15.04 -33.96 -43.13
CA SER A 210 -15.44 -33.26 -44.37
C SER A 210 -15.04 -34.00 -45.66
N ALA A 211 -13.99 -34.81 -45.63
CA ALA A 211 -13.51 -35.59 -46.78
C ALA A 211 -14.32 -36.89 -46.95
N LEU A 212 -14.75 -37.53 -45.86
CA LEU A 212 -15.73 -38.62 -45.90
C LEU A 212 -17.05 -38.15 -46.54
N SER A 213 -17.51 -36.94 -46.22
CA SER A 213 -18.72 -36.37 -46.82
C SER A 213 -18.59 -35.93 -48.30
N ARG A 214 -17.41 -36.00 -48.93
CA ARG A 214 -17.22 -35.53 -50.33
C ARG A 214 -17.87 -36.42 -51.39
N GLU A 215 -18.27 -37.64 -51.03
CA GLU A 215 -19.06 -38.50 -51.94
C GLU A 215 -20.51 -38.00 -52.11
N GLU A 216 -20.94 -37.02 -51.29
CA GLU A 216 -22.20 -36.30 -51.47
C GLU A 216 -21.96 -34.85 -51.92
N ASP A 217 -22.39 -34.53 -53.15
CA ASP A 217 -22.17 -33.23 -53.78
C ASP A 217 -22.67 -32.03 -52.93
N GLY A 218 -21.76 -31.09 -52.65
CA GLY A 218 -22.10 -29.72 -52.23
C GLY A 218 -21.74 -29.31 -50.79
N LEU A 219 -21.15 -30.17 -49.97
CA LEU A 219 -20.78 -29.82 -48.59
C LEU A 219 -19.52 -28.92 -48.50
N THR A 220 -19.62 -27.82 -47.74
CA THR A 220 -18.51 -26.88 -47.51
C THR A 220 -17.52 -27.44 -46.49
N PRO A 221 -16.20 -27.48 -46.75
CA PRO A 221 -15.23 -27.98 -45.77
C PRO A 221 -15.34 -27.30 -44.41
N ILE A 222 -15.40 -28.08 -43.33
CA ILE A 222 -15.41 -27.57 -41.96
C ILE A 222 -14.03 -26.95 -41.70
N ARG A 223 -14.02 -25.64 -41.43
CA ARG A 223 -12.83 -24.89 -41.04
C ARG A 223 -12.94 -24.56 -39.57
N VAL A 224 -11.85 -24.82 -38.85
CA VAL A 224 -11.62 -24.36 -37.48
C VAL A 224 -10.40 -23.44 -37.53
N ASP A 225 -10.50 -22.21 -37.03
CA ASP A 225 -9.35 -21.31 -37.00
C ASP A 225 -8.43 -21.64 -35.80
N HIS A 226 -7.71 -22.75 -35.97
CA HIS A 226 -6.68 -23.22 -35.03
C HIS A 226 -5.57 -22.17 -34.83
N ALA A 227 -5.32 -21.29 -35.80
CA ALA A 227 -4.31 -20.23 -35.69
C ALA A 227 -4.80 -19.13 -34.75
N ALA A 228 -6.06 -18.68 -34.90
CA ALA A 228 -6.72 -17.78 -33.97
C ALA A 228 -6.85 -18.38 -32.56
N ALA A 229 -7.26 -19.65 -32.44
CA ALA A 229 -7.40 -20.33 -31.15
C ALA A 229 -6.06 -20.39 -30.39
N ARG A 230 -4.97 -20.72 -31.10
CA ARG A 230 -3.59 -20.71 -30.58
C ARG A 230 -3.16 -19.29 -30.18
N ALA A 231 -3.43 -18.29 -31.03
CA ALA A 231 -3.07 -16.90 -30.77
C ALA A 231 -3.78 -16.33 -29.54
N ALA A 232 -5.11 -16.49 -29.45
CA ALA A 232 -5.93 -16.05 -28.32
C ALA A 232 -5.47 -16.69 -26.99
N THR A 233 -5.19 -17.99 -27.01
CA THR A 233 -4.67 -18.73 -25.84
C THR A 233 -3.33 -18.17 -25.37
N LEU A 234 -2.37 -17.96 -26.29
CA LEU A 234 -1.06 -17.39 -25.95
C LEU A 234 -1.17 -15.92 -25.51
N GLN A 235 -2.06 -15.13 -26.11
CA GLN A 235 -2.30 -13.74 -25.73
C GLN A 235 -2.85 -13.67 -24.30
N ALA A 236 -3.90 -14.43 -23.98
CA ALA A 236 -4.50 -14.47 -22.64
C ALA A 236 -3.49 -14.94 -21.58
N ALA A 237 -2.74 -16.02 -21.85
CA ALA A 237 -1.71 -16.52 -20.92
C ALA A 237 -0.61 -15.48 -20.65
N ARG A 238 -0.09 -14.81 -21.71
CA ARG A 238 0.91 -13.73 -21.57
C ARG A 238 0.35 -12.47 -20.92
N TYR A 239 -0.93 -12.18 -21.08
CA TYR A 239 -1.60 -11.08 -20.39
C TYR A 239 -1.69 -11.36 -18.89
N LEU A 240 -2.26 -12.51 -18.53
CA LEU A 240 -2.49 -12.91 -17.13
C LEU A 240 -1.19 -13.06 -16.35
N LYS A 241 -0.14 -13.65 -16.94
CA LYS A 241 1.20 -13.73 -16.33
C LYS A 241 1.76 -12.34 -16.00
N ARG A 242 1.77 -11.41 -16.96
CA ARG A 242 2.25 -10.03 -16.74
C ARG A 242 1.40 -9.25 -15.73
N SER A 243 0.09 -9.50 -15.71
CA SER A 243 -0.83 -8.90 -14.73
C SER A 243 -0.59 -9.44 -13.32
N HIS A 244 -0.28 -10.74 -13.18
CA HIS A 244 0.11 -11.34 -11.91
C HIS A 244 1.43 -10.78 -11.40
N GLU A 245 2.48 -10.74 -12.23
CA GLU A 245 3.80 -10.17 -11.91
C GLU A 245 3.67 -8.73 -11.38
N ARG A 246 2.94 -7.86 -12.10
CA ARG A 246 2.67 -6.48 -11.67
C ARG A 246 1.92 -6.37 -10.35
N LEU A 247 0.99 -7.29 -10.06
CA LEU A 247 0.27 -7.31 -8.79
C LEU A 247 1.16 -7.74 -7.63
N GLU A 248 2.06 -8.71 -7.84
CA GLU A 248 3.06 -9.13 -6.85
C GLU A 248 4.08 -8.02 -6.57
N ASP A 249 4.63 -7.38 -7.59
CA ASP A 249 5.51 -6.22 -7.43
C ASP A 249 4.85 -5.11 -6.62
N TRP A 250 3.58 -4.81 -6.91
CA TRP A 250 2.79 -3.85 -6.13
C TRP A 250 2.56 -4.30 -4.68
N ARG A 251 2.25 -5.58 -4.43
CA ARG A 251 2.09 -6.14 -3.08
C ARG A 251 3.39 -5.99 -2.29
N GLN A 252 4.53 -6.37 -2.87
CA GLN A 252 5.85 -6.23 -2.25
C GLN A 252 6.21 -4.76 -1.99
N ALA A 253 6.05 -3.88 -2.99
CA ALA A 253 6.28 -2.45 -2.84
C ALA A 253 5.43 -1.83 -1.73
N ARG A 254 4.16 -2.24 -1.61
CA ARG A 254 3.25 -1.78 -0.54
C ARG A 254 3.67 -2.26 0.85
N VAL A 255 4.22 -3.48 0.97
CA VAL A 255 4.80 -3.99 2.23
C VAL A 255 6.07 -3.22 2.60
N ARG A 256 7.00 -3.04 1.65
CA ARG A 256 8.23 -2.24 1.84
C ARG A 256 7.89 -0.80 2.26
N TYR A 257 6.96 -0.15 1.56
CA TYR A 257 6.46 1.19 1.88
C TYR A 257 5.93 1.28 3.32
N ARG A 258 5.07 0.33 3.74
CA ARG A 258 4.53 0.27 5.11
C ARG A 258 5.62 0.11 6.15
N LYS A 259 6.62 -0.76 5.93
CA LYS A 259 7.75 -0.99 6.85
C LYS A 259 8.66 0.24 6.96
N GLN A 260 8.99 0.87 5.84
CA GLN A 260 9.80 2.10 5.81
C GLN A 260 9.07 3.26 6.51
N ARG A 261 7.80 3.50 6.19
CA ARG A 261 7.00 4.56 6.82
C ARG A 261 6.82 4.34 8.32
N SER A 262 6.48 3.13 8.77
CA SER A 262 6.34 2.88 10.22
C SER A 262 7.65 3.02 10.97
N SER A 263 8.78 2.60 10.38
CA SER A 263 10.11 2.85 10.94
C SER A 263 10.44 4.34 11.03
N ALA A 264 10.22 5.10 9.95
CA ALA A 264 10.42 6.55 9.93
C ALA A 264 9.55 7.28 10.95
N THR A 265 8.27 6.92 11.07
CA THR A 265 7.35 7.51 12.06
C THR A 265 7.83 7.23 13.48
N ARG A 266 8.21 5.99 13.82
CA ARG A 266 8.73 5.65 15.15
C ARG A 266 10.01 6.44 15.49
N LYS A 267 10.95 6.57 14.55
CA LYS A 267 12.16 7.39 14.74
C LYS A 267 11.81 8.86 14.99
N ALA A 268 10.89 9.41 14.20
CA ALA A 268 10.42 10.78 14.30
C ALA A 268 9.69 11.07 15.64
N GLU A 269 8.87 10.13 16.11
CA GLU A 269 8.18 10.21 17.40
C GLU A 269 9.14 10.06 18.58
N SER A 270 10.13 9.17 18.48
CA SER A 270 11.20 9.00 19.47
C SER A 270 12.03 10.28 19.62
N TYR A 271 12.49 10.86 18.51
CA TYR A 271 13.18 12.15 18.48
C TYR A 271 12.30 13.26 19.09
N ARG A 272 11.03 13.37 18.69
CA ARG A 272 10.09 14.35 19.28
C ARG A 272 9.93 14.16 20.79
N GLY A 273 9.85 12.92 21.27
CA GLY A 273 9.76 12.61 22.69
C GLY A 273 11.00 13.06 23.47
N GLN A 274 12.19 12.80 22.93
CA GLN A 274 13.46 13.20 23.53
C GLN A 274 13.59 14.73 23.63
N ILE A 275 13.31 15.47 22.54
CA ILE A 275 13.33 16.94 22.56
C ILE A 275 12.29 17.50 23.55
N ARG A 276 11.08 16.95 23.62
CA ARG A 276 10.06 17.37 24.60
C ARG A 276 10.52 17.15 26.04
N GLY A 277 11.19 16.04 26.34
CA GLY A 277 11.77 15.80 27.66
C GLY A 277 12.84 16.84 28.02
N LEU A 278 13.73 17.16 27.08
CA LEU A 278 14.76 18.19 27.27
C LEU A 278 14.17 19.60 27.46
N LEU A 279 13.10 19.93 26.73
CA LEU A 279 12.37 21.20 26.90
C LEU A 279 11.63 21.27 28.24
N ALA A 280 11.11 20.14 28.74
CA ALA A 280 10.50 20.07 30.07
C ALA A 280 11.54 20.34 31.18
N SER A 281 12.68 19.65 31.15
CA SER A 281 13.78 19.89 32.11
C SER A 281 14.39 21.29 31.99
N TYR A 282 14.35 21.91 30.81
CA TYR A 282 14.74 23.32 30.65
C TYR A 282 13.75 24.28 31.32
N ASN A 283 12.44 24.04 31.16
CA ASN A 283 11.41 24.85 31.83
C ASN A 283 11.50 24.68 33.36
N GLU A 284 11.63 23.44 33.87
CA GLU A 284 11.89 23.17 35.30
C GLU A 284 13.12 23.95 35.80
N THR A 285 14.26 23.86 35.11
CA THR A 285 15.49 24.64 35.42
C THR A 285 15.29 26.17 35.37
N ARG A 286 14.30 26.64 34.62
CA ARG A 286 13.97 28.06 34.52
C ARG A 286 13.05 28.49 35.65
N ASP A 287 12.04 27.68 35.94
CA ASP A 287 11.03 27.95 36.97
C ASP A 287 11.70 27.87 38.36
N ASP A 288 12.55 26.86 38.62
CA ASP A 288 13.44 26.78 39.80
C ASP A 288 14.21 28.09 40.04
N LEU A 289 14.83 28.64 38.97
CA LEU A 289 15.67 29.84 39.06
C LEU A 289 14.81 31.10 39.21
N GLN A 290 13.60 31.13 38.63
CA GLN A 290 12.69 32.26 38.73
C GLN A 290 12.12 32.35 40.15
N GLU A 291 11.67 31.24 40.73
CA GLU A 291 11.24 31.12 42.13
C GLU A 291 12.36 31.61 43.06
N TYR A 292 13.59 31.09 42.89
CA TYR A 292 14.75 31.52 43.67
C TYR A 292 15.06 33.02 43.52
N VAL A 293 15.00 33.58 42.30
CA VAL A 293 15.21 35.02 42.05
C VAL A 293 14.12 35.88 42.69
N ASP A 294 12.87 35.42 42.70
CA ASP A 294 11.75 36.15 43.29
C ASP A 294 11.75 36.07 44.82
N ASP A 295 12.22 34.96 45.41
CA ASP A 295 12.47 34.83 46.85
C ASP A 295 13.66 35.68 47.33
N VAL A 296 14.78 35.69 46.58
CA VAL A 296 15.98 36.50 46.96
C VAL A 296 15.74 38.00 46.83
N LYS A 297 14.79 38.47 46.01
CA LYS A 297 14.34 39.88 46.02
C LYS A 297 13.81 40.34 47.39
N ILE A 298 13.49 39.41 48.30
CA ILE A 298 12.92 39.71 49.62
C ILE A 298 14.02 39.79 50.70
N PHE A 299 15.23 39.26 50.48
CA PHE A 299 16.30 39.20 51.49
C PHE A 299 17.64 39.77 51.02
N ASN A 300 18.05 40.88 51.65
CA ASN A 300 19.29 41.60 51.35
C ASN A 300 20.55 40.90 51.91
N GLU A 301 20.62 39.56 51.99
CA GLU A 301 21.68 38.87 52.76
C GLU A 301 22.44 37.73 52.04
N SER A 302 21.86 36.89 51.18
CA SER A 302 22.57 35.69 50.65
C SER A 302 23.07 35.73 49.18
N THR A 303 23.94 36.70 48.87
CA THR A 303 24.65 36.82 47.57
C THR A 303 25.37 35.53 47.13
N GLY A 304 25.99 34.79 48.06
CA GLY A 304 26.67 33.53 47.76
C GLY A 304 25.73 32.39 47.36
N GLU A 305 24.57 32.25 48.03
CA GLU A 305 23.56 31.23 47.68
C GLU A 305 22.97 31.51 46.29
N PHE A 306 22.84 32.79 45.91
CA PHE A 306 22.41 33.18 44.57
C PHE A 306 23.43 32.81 43.48
N GLU A 307 24.73 33.01 43.73
CA GLU A 307 25.78 32.50 42.82
C GLU A 307 25.71 30.97 42.68
N ASP A 308 25.50 30.22 43.77
CA ASP A 308 25.38 28.76 43.73
C ASP A 308 24.13 28.27 42.97
N ALA A 309 22.98 28.94 43.16
CA ALA A 309 21.75 28.66 42.41
C ALA A 309 21.94 28.92 40.90
N LEU A 310 22.60 30.02 40.54
CA LEU A 310 22.94 30.35 39.16
C LEU A 310 23.92 29.33 38.55
N ASN A 311 25.00 28.97 39.25
CA ASN A 311 25.96 27.95 38.81
C ASN A 311 25.28 26.58 38.62
N THR A 312 24.34 26.22 39.50
CA THR A 312 23.52 25.01 39.35
C THR A 312 22.64 25.07 38.10
N ALA A 313 21.96 26.19 37.86
CA ALA A 313 21.14 26.39 36.67
C ALA A 313 21.97 26.39 35.38
N ARG A 314 23.20 26.95 35.41
CA ARG A 314 24.19 26.88 34.31
C ARG A 314 24.51 25.43 33.97
N GLY A 315 24.92 24.64 34.95
CA GLY A 315 25.27 23.22 34.75
C GLY A 315 24.10 22.37 34.25
N LYS A 316 22.86 22.65 34.71
CA LYS A 316 21.64 22.04 34.14
C LYS A 316 21.47 22.43 32.65
N ARG A 317 21.59 23.72 32.30
CA ARG A 317 21.44 24.22 30.91
C ARG A 317 22.51 23.69 29.95
N GLU A 318 23.78 23.67 30.37
CA GLU A 318 24.89 23.11 29.59
C GLU A 318 24.69 21.61 29.29
N ARG A 319 24.20 20.83 30.26
CA ARG A 319 23.85 19.41 30.07
C ARG A 319 22.74 19.24 29.03
N ILE A 320 21.65 19.98 29.16
CA ILE A 320 20.51 19.94 28.21
C ILE A 320 20.98 20.35 26.81
N ARG A 321 21.84 21.37 26.69
CA ARG A 321 22.44 21.80 25.44
C ARG A 321 23.27 20.70 24.79
N GLY A 322 24.15 20.04 25.55
CA GLY A 322 24.93 18.90 25.07
C GLY A 322 24.05 17.76 24.56
N GLN A 323 22.93 17.49 25.25
CA GLN A 323 21.94 16.49 24.83
C GLN A 323 21.18 16.90 23.56
N LEU A 324 20.80 18.18 23.39
CA LEU A 324 20.22 18.65 22.13
C LEU A 324 21.21 18.50 20.97
N VAL A 325 22.44 18.99 21.11
CA VAL A 325 23.48 18.89 20.07
C VAL A 325 23.74 17.43 19.67
N ALA A 326 23.76 16.50 20.63
CA ALA A 326 23.91 15.07 20.37
C ALA A 326 22.73 14.45 19.60
N LEU A 327 21.52 15.05 19.67
CA LEU A 327 20.35 14.61 18.90
C LEU A 327 20.31 15.18 17.47
N ASN A 328 21.06 16.24 17.16
CA ASN A 328 21.04 16.90 15.84
C ASN A 328 21.27 15.93 14.66
N PRO A 329 22.22 14.95 14.70
CA PRO A 329 22.39 13.96 13.62
C PRO A 329 21.14 13.10 13.37
N THR A 330 20.30 12.91 14.40
CA THR A 330 19.05 12.15 14.32
C THR A 330 17.83 13.01 13.93
N ALA A 331 17.97 14.34 13.93
CA ALA A 331 16.91 15.25 13.57
C ALA A 331 16.48 15.05 12.11
N PRO A 332 15.17 14.91 11.81
CA PRO A 332 14.66 14.90 10.45
C PRO A 332 15.12 16.15 9.70
N SER A 333 15.61 16.01 8.46
CA SER A 333 16.22 17.11 7.70
C SER A 333 15.35 18.38 7.62
N ARG A 334 14.02 18.22 7.57
CA ARG A 334 13.01 19.30 7.55
C ARG A 334 12.78 20.01 8.89
N VAL A 335 13.49 19.62 9.94
CA VAL A 335 13.34 20.12 11.34
C VAL A 335 14.71 20.51 11.92
N ARG A 336 15.78 20.50 11.11
CA ARG A 336 17.15 20.81 11.56
C ARG A 336 17.32 22.28 11.91
N ASP A 337 16.71 23.18 11.14
CA ASP A 337 16.82 24.63 11.38
C ASP A 337 16.09 25.01 12.68
N GLU A 338 14.89 24.47 12.92
CA GLU A 338 14.18 24.66 14.18
C GLU A 338 14.89 23.98 15.36
N HIS A 339 15.53 22.83 15.15
CA HIS A 339 16.39 22.20 16.17
C HIS A 339 17.58 23.11 16.53
N GLN A 340 18.25 23.68 15.53
CA GLN A 340 19.38 24.59 15.76
C GLN A 340 18.94 25.89 16.46
N ALA A 341 17.71 26.37 16.21
CA ALA A 341 17.13 27.48 16.96
C ALA A 341 16.93 27.14 18.45
N LEU A 342 16.54 25.91 18.80
CA LEU A 342 16.45 25.45 20.20
C LEU A 342 17.84 25.36 20.87
N VAL A 343 18.87 24.93 20.14
CA VAL A 343 20.27 24.94 20.64
C VAL A 343 20.73 26.39 20.89
N SER A 344 20.48 27.30 19.96
CA SER A 344 20.83 28.72 20.09
C SER A 344 20.10 29.40 21.25
N LEU A 345 18.84 29.03 21.52
CA LEU A 345 18.11 29.51 22.70
C LEU A 345 18.83 29.10 24.00
N LEU A 346 19.38 27.89 24.09
CA LEU A 346 20.15 27.46 25.26
C LEU A 346 21.51 28.17 25.37
N ASP A 347 22.19 28.45 24.25
CA ASP A 347 23.40 29.28 24.25
C ASP A 347 23.14 30.68 24.82
N GLN A 348 22.02 31.30 24.45
CA GLN A 348 21.58 32.56 25.05
C GLN A 348 21.24 32.39 26.53
N ALA A 349 20.54 31.31 26.92
CA ALA A 349 20.14 31.05 28.30
C ALA A 349 21.31 30.76 29.25
N ILE A 350 22.40 30.17 28.75
CA ILE A 350 23.66 30.03 29.49
C ILE A 350 24.32 31.41 29.62
N THR A 351 24.41 32.18 28.52
CA THR A 351 24.96 33.55 28.51
C THR A 351 24.23 34.48 29.51
N ALA A 352 22.92 34.35 29.64
CA ALA A 352 22.14 35.08 30.64
C ALA A 352 22.48 34.66 32.07
N THR A 353 22.61 33.35 32.35
CA THR A 353 23.06 32.86 33.66
C THR A 353 24.45 33.39 34.01
N ASP A 354 25.38 33.41 33.07
CA ASP A 354 26.74 33.93 33.26
C ASP A 354 26.72 35.44 33.62
N SER A 355 25.80 36.22 33.04
CA SER A 355 25.57 37.62 33.44
C SER A 355 25.00 37.73 34.86
N GLY A 356 24.17 36.77 35.30
CA GLY A 356 23.68 36.69 36.67
C GLY A 356 24.78 36.34 37.68
N VAL A 357 25.71 35.45 37.31
CA VAL A 357 26.88 35.13 38.16
C VAL A 357 27.79 36.35 38.30
N ALA A 358 28.01 37.10 37.22
CA ALA A 358 28.76 38.35 37.27
C ALA A 358 28.09 39.39 38.20
N LEU A 359 26.75 39.51 38.14
CA LEU A 359 25.98 40.33 39.09
C LEU A 359 26.19 39.90 40.55
N ALA A 360 26.07 38.60 40.84
CA ALA A 360 26.20 38.09 42.21
C ALA A 360 27.58 38.42 42.81
N ARG A 361 28.64 38.32 42.00
CA ARG A 361 30.01 38.70 42.39
C ARG A 361 30.18 40.19 42.58
N ALA A 362 29.69 41.02 41.66
CA ALA A 362 29.75 42.49 41.81
C ALA A 362 29.02 42.97 43.07
N ALA A 363 27.89 42.35 43.42
CA ALA A 363 27.16 42.62 44.66
C ALA A 363 27.91 42.14 45.92
N GLN A 364 28.71 41.06 45.83
CA GLN A 364 29.59 40.63 46.91
C GLN A 364 30.79 41.57 47.08
N ASP A 365 31.43 41.98 45.99
CA ASP A 365 32.60 42.89 46.00
C ASP A 365 32.26 44.23 46.70
N LEU A 366 31.06 44.77 46.48
CA LEU A 366 30.58 45.97 47.19
C LEU A 366 30.47 45.77 48.71
N ARG A 367 29.93 44.63 49.14
CA ARG A 367 29.80 44.29 50.57
C ARG A 367 31.15 44.10 51.24
N ASP A 368 32.11 43.49 50.54
CA ASP A 368 33.48 43.29 51.01
C ASP A 368 34.25 44.63 51.11
N LEU A 369 33.87 45.63 50.31
CA LEU A 369 34.32 47.02 50.42
C LEU A 369 33.58 47.85 51.49
N GLY A 370 32.56 47.28 52.14
CA GLY A 370 31.79 47.92 53.21
C GLY A 370 30.58 48.75 52.73
N ASP A 371 30.19 48.64 51.46
CA ASP A 371 28.94 49.21 50.95
C ASP A 371 27.80 48.20 51.17
N TYR A 372 26.92 48.54 52.10
CA TYR A 372 25.70 47.79 52.43
C TYR A 372 24.42 48.54 52.00
N GLU A 373 24.55 49.74 51.44
CA GLU A 373 23.40 50.58 51.04
C GLU A 373 23.06 50.38 49.56
N THR A 374 24.07 50.20 48.69
CA THR A 374 23.85 49.93 47.26
C THR A 374 23.23 48.54 47.06
N SER A 375 22.03 48.50 46.47
CA SER A 375 21.38 47.24 46.12
C SER A 375 21.99 46.60 44.87
N GLY A 376 22.10 45.26 44.84
CA GLY A 376 22.46 44.54 43.61
C GLY A 376 21.51 44.83 42.44
N PHE A 377 20.27 45.26 42.70
CA PHE A 377 19.31 45.65 41.66
C PHE A 377 19.62 47.01 41.01
N GLU A 378 20.56 47.79 41.57
CA GLU A 378 21.00 49.09 41.04
C GLU A 378 22.29 48.96 40.19
N LEU A 379 22.87 47.76 40.12
CA LEU A 379 24.07 47.47 39.34
C LEU A 379 23.78 47.33 37.83
N PRO A 380 24.65 47.85 36.93
CA PRO A 380 24.52 47.65 35.48
C PRO A 380 24.42 46.18 35.05
N GLU A 381 25.03 45.27 35.82
CA GLU A 381 24.98 43.83 35.64
C GLU A 381 23.54 43.28 35.78
N TYR A 382 22.70 43.89 36.62
CA TYR A 382 21.30 43.47 36.80
C TYR A 382 20.44 43.85 35.60
N ASP A 383 20.60 45.05 35.05
CA ASP A 383 19.89 45.43 33.83
C ASP A 383 20.24 44.52 32.65
N ARG A 384 21.53 44.17 32.51
CA ARG A 384 21.98 43.21 31.50
C ARG A 384 21.40 41.80 31.72
N PHE A 385 21.42 41.30 32.97
CA PHE A 385 20.84 40.00 33.33
C PHE A 385 19.33 39.95 33.02
N ARG A 386 18.61 41.02 33.35
CA ARG A 386 17.18 41.20 33.11
C ARG A 386 16.84 41.26 31.62
N GLU A 387 17.53 42.09 30.85
CA GLU A 387 17.29 42.24 29.40
C GLU A 387 17.48 40.92 28.64
N LEU A 388 18.55 40.19 28.96
CA LEU A 388 18.82 38.87 28.36
C LEU A 388 17.72 37.87 28.75
N SER A 389 17.35 37.81 30.03
CA SER A 389 16.30 36.91 30.54
C SER A 389 14.94 37.18 29.90
N ASP A 390 14.53 38.44 29.78
CA ASP A 390 13.30 38.85 29.08
C ASP A 390 13.32 38.45 27.60
N THR A 391 14.47 38.62 26.94
CA THR A 391 14.65 38.30 25.53
C THR A 391 14.54 36.80 25.27
N ILE A 392 15.17 35.96 26.09
CA ILE A 392 15.04 34.49 26.02
C ILE A 392 13.57 34.08 26.25
N THR A 393 12.88 34.71 27.21
CA THR A 393 11.48 34.44 27.50
C THR A 393 10.60 34.62 26.26
N ARG A 394 10.76 35.75 25.56
CA ARG A 394 10.03 36.05 24.31
C ARG A 394 10.38 35.09 23.17
N GLN A 395 11.65 34.67 23.06
CA GLN A 395 12.12 33.82 21.97
C GLN A 395 11.75 32.33 22.16
N ARG A 396 11.71 31.82 23.40
CA ARG A 396 11.45 30.41 23.74
C ARG A 396 10.17 29.90 23.08
N ASP A 397 9.05 30.58 23.35
CA ASP A 397 7.72 30.08 22.95
C ASP A 397 7.58 30.07 21.42
N SER A 398 8.19 31.04 20.74
CA SER A 398 8.27 31.09 19.28
C SER A 398 9.08 29.93 18.71
N ALA A 399 10.27 29.65 19.27
CA ALA A 399 11.16 28.58 18.82
C ALA A 399 10.54 27.18 19.04
N VAL A 400 9.97 26.94 20.23
CA VAL A 400 9.26 25.69 20.55
C VAL A 400 8.04 25.50 19.65
N ALA A 401 7.22 26.54 19.43
CA ALA A 401 6.07 26.47 18.54
C ALA A 401 6.46 26.27 17.07
N ALA A 402 7.57 26.85 16.60
CA ALA A 402 8.11 26.60 15.27
C ALA A 402 8.52 25.13 15.09
N TRP A 403 9.32 24.61 16.03
CA TRP A 403 9.74 23.21 16.05
C TRP A 403 8.57 22.23 16.09
N GLU A 404 7.59 22.42 16.99
CA GLU A 404 6.39 21.58 17.06
C GLU A 404 5.58 21.58 15.76
N ARG A 405 5.39 22.76 15.14
CA ARG A 405 4.67 22.88 13.86
C ARG A 405 5.37 22.10 12.74
N GLN A 406 6.69 22.18 12.64
CA GLN A 406 7.45 21.46 11.62
C GLN A 406 7.55 19.96 11.90
N MET A 407 7.69 19.57 13.16
CA MET A 407 7.62 18.17 13.57
C MET A 407 6.25 17.55 13.23
N ALA A 408 5.15 18.28 13.47
CA ALA A 408 3.80 17.87 13.08
C ALA A 408 3.58 17.87 11.55
N ALA A 409 4.15 18.82 10.81
CA ALA A 409 4.13 18.82 9.35
C ALA A 409 4.89 17.62 8.76
N TYR A 410 6.06 17.29 9.31
CA TYR A 410 6.86 16.13 8.93
C TYR A 410 6.12 14.82 9.17
N LEU A 411 5.57 14.61 10.38
CA LEU A 411 4.78 13.42 10.72
C LEU A 411 3.57 13.24 9.80
N ARG A 412 2.82 14.32 9.50
CA ARG A 412 1.74 14.27 8.49
C ARG A 412 2.25 13.85 7.10
N LYS A 413 3.41 14.34 6.67
CA LYS A 413 3.99 14.01 5.37
C LYS A 413 4.54 12.56 5.28
N LEU A 414 4.89 11.94 6.42
CA LEU A 414 5.17 10.50 6.48
C LEU A 414 3.92 9.63 6.22
N GLY A 415 2.72 10.14 6.50
CA GLY A 415 1.44 9.50 6.17
C GLY A 415 1.04 9.53 4.69
N GLY A 416 1.94 9.92 3.78
CA GLY A 416 1.65 10.15 2.36
C GLY A 416 1.21 8.93 1.56
N ASN A 417 0.95 9.15 0.28
CA ASN A 417 0.30 8.17 -0.61
C ASN A 417 1.09 6.85 -0.75
N PRO A 418 0.44 5.68 -0.60
CA PRO A 418 1.04 4.38 -0.90
C PRO A 418 1.23 4.19 -2.43
N PRO A 419 2.04 3.21 -2.86
CA PRO A 419 2.16 2.86 -4.28
C PRO A 419 0.79 2.54 -4.89
N LYS A 420 0.51 3.15 -6.05
CA LYS A 420 -0.76 2.98 -6.78
C LYS A 420 -0.91 1.52 -7.22
N ARG A 421 -2.12 0.96 -7.06
CA ARG A 421 -2.45 -0.38 -7.56
C ARG A 421 -2.46 -0.35 -9.10
N PRO A 422 -1.83 -1.31 -9.79
CA PRO A 422 -1.93 -1.41 -11.24
C PRO A 422 -3.35 -1.83 -11.65
N THR A 423 -3.81 -1.30 -12.79
CA THR A 423 -5.02 -1.79 -13.48
C THR A 423 -4.68 -3.08 -14.23
N VAL A 424 -5.58 -4.07 -14.15
CA VAL A 424 -5.48 -5.42 -14.73
C VAL A 424 -6.86 -5.89 -15.20
#